data_AF-A0A352A7W0-F1
#
_entry.id   AF-A0A352A7W0-F1
#
_cell.length_a   1.000
_cell.length_b   1.000
_cell.length_c   1.000
_cell.angle_alpha   90.00
_cell.angle_beta   90.00
_cell.angle_gamma   90.00
#
_symmetry.space_group_name_H-M   'P 1'
#
loop_
_entity.id
_entity.type
_entity.pdbx_description
1 polymer ?
#
loop_
_entity_poly.entity_id
_entity_poly.type
_entity_poly.pdbx_seq_one_letter_code
_entity_poly.pdbx_strand_id
1 'polypeptide(L)'
;MYNLIALSMGEVALKGKNRGYFEKKLIDRIKRNIKEFNNVSIFKDQGKVFIEPENEEDVDMIIEKVKKVFGIVLLSPCIKVEKNVDVIEESVKELFSHLVKNNNIKTFKVQTNRTDKEFEIKSLDFNRRLGGVILTNFNDVKVDVHNPDI
;
A
#
# COMPACT_ATOMS: atom_id res chain seq x y z
N MET A 1 -11.51 -4.08 -3.75
CA MET A 1 -10.29 -3.80 -4.56
C MET A 1 -9.08 -3.78 -3.65
N TYR A 2 -9.03 -2.87 -2.67
CA TYR A 2 -7.98 -2.91 -1.65
C TYR A 2 -8.35 -3.93 -0.58
N ASN A 3 -7.37 -4.70 -0.13
CA ASN A 3 -7.53 -5.73 0.90
C ASN A 3 -6.52 -5.57 2.06
N LEU A 4 -5.67 -4.55 1.98
CA LEU A 4 -4.63 -4.28 2.97
C LEU A 4 -4.45 -2.77 3.13
N ILE A 5 -4.12 -2.34 4.34
CA ILE A 5 -3.76 -0.96 4.63
C ILE A 5 -2.36 -0.95 5.21
N ALA A 6 -1.42 -0.29 4.53
CA ALA A 6 -0.07 -0.10 5.01
C ALA A 6 0.06 1.22 5.78
N LEU A 7 0.69 1.16 6.95
CA LEU A 7 0.85 2.29 7.85
C LEU A 7 2.33 2.53 8.14
N SER A 8 2.76 3.78 7.96
CA SER A 8 4.11 4.25 8.31
C SER A 8 4.03 5.20 9.50
N MET A 9 4.92 4.98 10.47
CA MET A 9 4.99 5.75 11.71
C MET A 9 6.04 6.86 11.60
N GLY A 10 5.83 7.98 12.29
CA GLY A 10 6.75 9.12 12.24
C GLY A 10 8.03 8.94 13.05
N GLU A 11 9.11 9.56 12.56
CA GLU A 11 10.46 9.53 13.16
C GLU A 11 10.50 10.02 14.62
N VAL A 12 9.60 10.92 15.01
CA VAL A 12 9.53 11.45 16.39
C VAL A 12 9.15 10.36 17.41
N ALA A 13 8.38 9.34 16.99
CA ALA A 13 8.07 8.18 17.84
C ALA A 13 9.22 7.15 17.91
N LEU A 14 10.27 7.33 17.09
CA LEU A 14 11.32 6.32 16.85
C LEU A 14 12.71 6.75 17.36
N LYS A 15 12.87 7.96 17.90
CA LYS A 15 14.14 8.39 18.52
C LYS A 15 14.34 7.68 19.87
N GLY A 16 15.37 6.82 19.95
CA GLY A 16 15.87 6.22 21.19
C GLY A 16 15.41 4.77 21.45
N LYS A 17 15.52 4.32 22.72
CA LYS A 17 15.26 2.92 23.14
C LYS A 17 13.77 2.54 23.25
N ASN A 18 12.84 3.45 22.92
CA ASN A 18 11.41 3.28 23.20
C ASN A 18 10.55 2.90 21.98
N ARG A 19 11.16 2.62 20.82
CA ARG A 19 10.45 2.29 19.58
C ARG A 19 9.35 1.24 19.77
N GLY A 20 9.69 0.08 20.35
CA GLY A 20 8.73 -1.01 20.55
C GLY A 20 7.54 -0.62 21.45
N TYR A 21 7.77 0.26 22.43
CA TYR A 21 6.71 0.77 23.30
C TYR A 21 5.73 1.68 22.52
N PHE A 22 6.27 2.60 21.71
CA PHE A 22 5.44 3.48 20.89
C PHE A 22 4.65 2.70 19.83
N GLU A 23 5.29 1.75 19.15
CA GLU A 23 4.63 0.86 18.20
C GLU A 23 3.45 0.13 18.85
N LYS A 24 3.67 -0.48 20.02
CA LYS A 24 2.62 -1.19 20.76
C LYS A 24 1.46 -0.25 21.13
N LYS A 25 1.77 0.92 21.68
CA LYS A 25 0.75 1.92 22.03
C LYS A 25 -0.04 2.42 20.83
N LEU A 26 0.62 2.57 19.68
CA LEU A 26 -0.05 2.97 18.44
C LEU A 26 -0.99 1.87 17.97
N ILE A 27 -0.53 0.62 17.91
CA ILE A 27 -1.35 -0.54 17.55
C ILE A 27 -2.56 -0.66 18.48
N ASP A 28 -2.37 -0.49 19.79
CA ASP A 28 -3.47 -0.53 20.76
C ASP A 28 -4.52 0.57 20.51
N ARG A 29 -4.10 1.77 20.10
CA ARG A 29 -5.00 2.87 19.74
C ARG A 29 -5.76 2.56 18.45
N ILE A 30 -5.05 2.05 17.44
CA ILE A 30 -5.66 1.61 16.17
C ILE A 30 -6.76 0.60 16.46
N LYS A 31 -6.45 -0.50 17.19
CA LYS A 31 -7.41 -1.53 17.58
C LYS A 31 -8.67 -0.98 18.24
N ARG A 32 -8.53 0.01 19.14
CA ARG A 32 -9.69 0.64 19.80
C ARG A 32 -10.56 1.43 18.85
N ASN A 33 -9.96 2.12 17.88
CA ASN A 33 -10.68 2.95 16.91
C ASN A 33 -11.43 2.13 15.87
N ILE A 34 -10.99 0.90 15.60
CA ILE A 34 -11.59 0.01 14.60
C ILE A 34 -12.26 -1.22 15.24
N LYS A 35 -12.57 -1.14 16.54
CA LYS A 35 -13.12 -2.27 17.33
C LYS A 35 -14.49 -2.79 16.85
N GLU A 36 -15.19 -1.98 16.05
CA GLU A 36 -16.50 -2.30 15.47
C GLU A 36 -16.42 -3.17 14.21
N PHE A 37 -15.23 -3.23 13.58
CA PHE A 37 -14.98 -4.13 12.47
C PHE A 37 -14.57 -5.49 13.04
N ASN A 38 -15.25 -6.53 12.62
CA ASN A 38 -14.95 -7.88 13.05
C ASN A 38 -13.74 -8.43 12.29
N ASN A 39 -13.00 -9.35 12.93
CA ASN A 39 -11.96 -10.16 12.27
C ASN A 39 -10.86 -9.37 11.52
N VAL A 40 -10.45 -8.22 12.07
CA VAL A 40 -9.33 -7.45 11.51
C VAL A 40 -8.00 -7.95 12.05
N SER A 41 -7.11 -8.39 11.16
CA SER A 41 -5.73 -8.74 11.48
C SER A 41 -4.84 -7.50 11.46
N ILE A 42 -4.01 -7.34 12.50
CA ILE A 42 -3.00 -6.27 12.56
C ILE A 42 -1.65 -6.90 12.87
N PHE A 43 -0.71 -6.74 11.94
CA PHE A 43 0.63 -7.30 12.05
C PHE A 43 1.70 -6.30 11.65
N LYS A 44 2.94 -6.64 11.95
CA LYS A 44 4.11 -5.83 11.63
C LYS A 44 4.95 -6.57 10.62
N ASP A 45 5.36 -5.88 9.56
CA ASP A 45 6.31 -6.41 8.60
C ASP A 45 7.09 -5.25 7.96
N GLN A 46 8.37 -5.48 7.66
CA GLN A 46 9.25 -4.54 6.94
C GLN A 46 9.29 -3.11 7.53
N GLY A 47 9.18 -2.99 8.85
CA GLY A 47 9.16 -1.70 9.55
C GLY A 47 7.86 -0.90 9.41
N LYS A 48 6.82 -1.51 8.83
CA LYS A 48 5.45 -0.98 8.73
C LYS A 48 4.49 -1.78 9.61
N VAL A 49 3.35 -1.18 9.88
CA VAL A 49 2.18 -1.88 10.44
C VAL A 49 1.18 -2.09 9.30
N PHE A 50 0.58 -3.26 9.24
CA PHE A 50 -0.44 -3.61 8.27
C PHE A 50 -1.75 -3.91 8.98
N ILE A 51 -2.85 -3.49 8.36
CA ILE A 51 -4.22 -3.79 8.78
C ILE A 51 -4.87 -4.55 7.62
N GLU A 52 -5.28 -5.78 7.87
CA GLU A 52 -5.90 -6.69 6.91
C GLU A 52 -7.31 -7.02 7.42
N PRO A 53 -8.36 -6.35 6.92
CA PRO A 53 -9.73 -6.69 7.24
C PRO A 53 -10.15 -7.99 6.55
N GLU A 54 -11.09 -8.72 7.13
CA GLU A 54 -11.70 -9.89 6.49
C GLU A 54 -12.58 -9.49 5.30
N ASN A 55 -13.31 -8.37 5.41
CA ASN A 55 -14.11 -7.80 4.32
C ASN A 55 -13.38 -6.61 3.68
N GLU A 56 -13.15 -6.67 2.36
CA GLU A 56 -12.53 -5.57 1.60
C GLU A 56 -13.37 -4.29 1.62
N GLU A 57 -14.69 -4.40 1.76
CA GLU A 57 -15.60 -3.24 1.82
C GLU A 57 -15.34 -2.34 3.03
N ASP A 58 -14.72 -2.87 4.09
CA ASP A 58 -14.41 -2.14 5.31
C ASP A 58 -13.18 -1.23 5.17
N VAL A 59 -12.34 -1.41 4.14
CA VAL A 59 -11.03 -0.74 4.02
C VAL A 59 -11.16 0.79 4.10
N ASP A 60 -12.08 1.37 3.34
CA ASP A 60 -12.23 2.83 3.30
C ASP A 60 -12.69 3.39 4.65
N MET A 61 -13.64 2.71 5.31
CA MET A 61 -14.10 3.11 6.64
C MET A 61 -13.01 2.95 7.70
N ILE A 62 -12.21 1.90 7.62
CA ILE A 62 -11.05 1.69 8.49
C ILE A 62 -10.03 2.83 8.29
N ILE A 63 -9.69 3.18 7.05
CA ILE A 63 -8.80 4.32 6.75
C ILE A 63 -9.32 5.61 7.38
N GLU A 64 -10.61 5.91 7.24
CA GLU A 64 -11.25 7.11 7.81
C GLU A 64 -11.15 7.20 9.34
N LYS A 65 -11.15 6.05 10.03
CA LYS A 65 -10.96 6.00 11.49
C LYS A 65 -9.50 6.04 11.90
N VAL A 66 -8.65 5.32 11.17
CA VAL A 66 -7.24 5.19 11.50
C VAL A 66 -6.48 6.48 11.21
N LYS A 67 -6.84 7.25 10.17
CA LYS A 67 -6.20 8.55 9.87
C LYS A 67 -6.30 9.58 11.01
N LYS A 68 -7.23 9.39 11.95
CA LYS A 68 -7.41 10.24 13.14
C LYS A 68 -6.48 9.86 14.29
N VAL A 69 -5.72 8.78 14.18
CA VAL A 69 -4.77 8.33 15.21
C VAL A 69 -3.44 9.07 15.07
N PHE A 70 -3.09 9.86 16.09
CA PHE A 70 -1.80 10.55 16.14
C PHE A 70 -0.61 9.59 16.19
N GLY A 71 0.47 9.95 15.45
CA GLY A 71 1.71 9.18 15.34
C GLY A 71 1.86 8.46 14.00
N ILE A 72 0.81 8.43 13.20
CA ILE A 72 0.79 7.95 11.82
C ILE A 72 1.28 9.08 10.90
N VAL A 73 2.20 8.75 10.00
CA VAL A 73 2.71 9.69 8.98
C VAL A 73 2.14 9.39 7.61
N LEU A 74 1.95 8.11 7.29
CA LEU A 74 1.40 7.70 6.01
C LEU A 74 0.46 6.52 6.20
N LEU A 75 -0.68 6.59 5.53
CA LEU A 75 -1.64 5.50 5.34
C LEU A 75 -1.77 5.27 3.84
N SER A 76 -1.64 4.03 3.42
CA SER A 76 -1.75 3.66 2.01
C SER A 76 -2.67 2.45 1.88
N PRO A 77 -3.83 2.56 1.19
CA PRO A 77 -4.55 1.38 0.75
C PRO A 77 -3.67 0.58 -0.22
N CYS A 78 -3.73 -0.74 -0.12
CA CYS A 78 -2.85 -1.67 -0.82
C CYS A 78 -3.65 -2.89 -1.30
N ILE A 79 -3.10 -3.56 -2.32
CA ILE A 79 -3.55 -4.85 -2.79
C ILE A 79 -2.45 -5.86 -2.45
N LYS A 80 -2.74 -6.77 -1.53
CA LYS A 80 -1.92 -7.92 -1.16
C LYS A 80 -2.28 -9.05 -2.12
N VAL A 81 -1.26 -9.55 -2.82
CA VAL A 81 -1.39 -10.62 -3.80
C VAL A 81 -0.34 -11.69 -3.53
N GLU A 82 -0.52 -12.85 -4.14
CA GLU A 82 0.50 -13.89 -4.14
C GLU A 82 1.81 -13.39 -4.76
N LYS A 83 2.94 -13.94 -4.31
CA LYS A 83 4.28 -13.62 -4.82
C LYS A 83 4.51 -14.31 -6.17
N ASN A 84 3.67 -14.00 -7.15
CA ASN A 84 3.70 -14.52 -8.51
C ASN A 84 3.64 -13.34 -9.49
N VAL A 85 4.49 -13.36 -10.51
CA VAL A 85 4.64 -12.24 -11.45
C VAL A 85 3.36 -11.99 -12.25
N ASP A 86 2.71 -13.05 -12.73
CA ASP A 86 1.50 -12.94 -13.55
C ASP A 86 0.33 -12.41 -12.72
N VAL A 87 0.20 -12.86 -11.46
CA VAL A 87 -0.80 -12.34 -10.51
C VAL A 87 -0.57 -10.86 -10.20
N ILE A 88 0.69 -10.45 -10.02
CA ILE A 88 1.03 -9.03 -9.80
C ILE A 88 0.69 -8.19 -11.03
N GLU A 89 1.00 -8.66 -12.23
CA GLU A 89 0.68 -7.96 -13.48
C GLU A 89 -0.83 -7.77 -13.67
N GLU A 90 -1.63 -8.81 -13.40
CA GLU A 90 -3.09 -8.70 -13.45
C GLU A 90 -3.60 -7.70 -12.42
N SER A 91 -3.12 -7.78 -11.18
CA SER A 91 -3.53 -6.85 -10.13
C SER A 91 -3.17 -5.40 -10.44
N VAL A 92 -2.02 -5.16 -11.10
CA VAL A 92 -1.63 -3.83 -11.58
C VAL A 92 -2.57 -3.35 -12.68
N LYS A 93 -2.95 -4.22 -13.64
CA LYS A 93 -3.92 -3.87 -14.70
C LYS A 93 -5.28 -3.51 -14.11
N GLU A 94 -5.80 -4.30 -13.19
CA GLU A 94 -7.07 -4.06 -12.53
C GLU A 94 -7.07 -2.74 -11.75
N LEU A 95 -6.04 -2.53 -10.93
CA LEU A 95 -5.86 -1.28 -10.17
C LEU A 95 -5.77 -0.07 -11.09
N PHE A 96 -4.95 -0.14 -12.14
CA PHE A 96 -4.76 0.98 -13.06
C PHE A 96 -6.05 1.29 -13.83
N SER A 97 -6.78 0.26 -14.27
CA SER A 97 -8.09 0.40 -14.90
C SER A 97 -9.08 1.12 -14.00
N HIS A 98 -9.14 0.75 -12.71
CA HIS A 98 -9.99 1.41 -11.73
C HIS A 98 -9.59 2.88 -11.53
N LEU A 99 -8.28 3.17 -11.39
CA LEU A 99 -7.78 4.52 -11.14
C LEU A 99 -8.06 5.46 -12.32
N VAL A 100 -7.79 5.04 -13.56
CA VAL A 100 -8.02 5.86 -14.78
C VAL A 100 -9.50 6.08 -15.06
N LYS A 101 -10.37 5.11 -14.72
CA LYS A 101 -11.83 5.31 -14.87
C LYS A 101 -12.38 6.35 -13.91
N ASN A 102 -11.81 6.44 -12.71
CA ASN A 102 -12.34 7.28 -11.63
C ASN A 102 -11.64 8.64 -11.51
N ASN A 103 -10.53 8.86 -12.23
CA ASN A 103 -9.71 10.06 -12.13
C ASN A 103 -9.18 10.48 -13.51
N ASN A 104 -8.89 11.77 -13.70
CA ASN A 104 -8.27 12.25 -14.94
C ASN A 104 -6.74 12.06 -14.90
N ILE A 105 -6.29 10.81 -15.07
CA ILE A 105 -4.87 10.43 -15.04
C ILE A 105 -4.30 10.43 -16.45
N LYS A 106 -3.15 11.09 -16.65
CA LYS A 106 -2.41 11.17 -17.93
C LYS A 106 -0.97 10.70 -17.81
N THR A 107 -0.37 10.78 -16.63
CA THR A 107 1.00 10.31 -16.41
C THR A 107 1.09 9.34 -15.23
N PHE A 108 2.05 8.43 -15.29
CA PHE A 108 2.30 7.49 -14.19
C PHE A 108 3.78 7.13 -14.03
N LYS A 109 4.11 6.57 -12.86
CA LYS A 109 5.41 5.99 -12.56
C LYS A 109 5.28 4.71 -11.74
N VAL A 110 5.94 3.63 -12.18
CA VAL A 110 6.08 2.43 -11.35
C VAL A 110 7.33 2.54 -10.48
N GLN A 111 7.17 2.27 -9.19
CA GLN A 111 8.26 2.17 -8.23
C GLN A 111 8.14 0.91 -7.36
N THR A 112 9.00 -0.07 -7.63
CA THR A 112 9.10 -1.33 -6.89
C THR A 112 10.15 -1.22 -5.78
N ASN A 113 9.72 -1.45 -4.54
CA ASN A 113 10.63 -1.72 -3.44
C ASN A 113 10.64 -3.23 -3.12
N ARG A 114 11.83 -3.81 -3.03
CA ARG A 114 12.02 -5.24 -2.76
C ARG A 114 12.70 -5.45 -1.43
N THR A 115 11.93 -5.94 -0.47
CA THR A 115 12.47 -6.39 0.82
C THR A 115 13.03 -7.81 0.72
N ASP A 116 12.35 -8.68 -0.04
CA ASP A 116 12.87 -9.99 -0.41
C ASP A 116 13.91 -9.87 -1.56
N LYS A 117 15.16 -10.19 -1.24
CA LYS A 117 16.27 -10.18 -2.21
C LYS A 117 16.36 -11.48 -3.03
N GLU A 118 15.64 -12.52 -2.67
CA GLU A 118 15.56 -13.78 -3.41
C GLU A 118 14.58 -13.71 -4.59
N PHE A 119 13.66 -12.74 -4.60
CA PHE A 119 12.80 -12.50 -5.77
C PHE A 119 13.66 -12.29 -7.03
N GLU A 120 13.34 -12.95 -8.14
CA GLU A 120 14.29 -13.04 -9.26
C GLU A 120 14.45 -11.70 -10.01
N ILE A 121 13.33 -10.97 -10.21
CA ILE A 121 13.32 -9.76 -11.03
C ILE A 121 13.76 -8.55 -10.19
N LYS A 122 14.86 -7.88 -10.56
CA LYS A 122 15.35 -6.68 -9.86
C LYS A 122 14.35 -5.54 -9.96
N SER A 123 14.32 -4.65 -8.95
CA SER A 123 13.35 -3.55 -8.87
C SER A 123 13.26 -2.70 -10.13
N LEU A 124 14.40 -2.33 -10.73
CA LEU A 124 14.41 -1.50 -11.94
C LEU A 124 13.84 -2.23 -13.15
N ASP A 125 14.13 -3.53 -13.27
CA ASP A 125 13.60 -4.36 -14.35
C ASP A 125 12.10 -4.61 -14.14
N PHE A 126 11.67 -4.75 -12.89
CA PHE A 126 10.25 -4.92 -12.59
C PHE A 126 9.46 -3.63 -12.83
N ASN A 127 10.02 -2.45 -12.52
CA ASN A 127 9.42 -1.16 -12.90
C ASN A 127 9.18 -1.07 -14.41
N ARG A 128 10.19 -1.45 -15.22
CA ARG A 128 10.08 -1.45 -16.68
C ARG A 128 9.02 -2.42 -17.17
N ARG A 129 9.00 -3.63 -16.62
CA ARG A 129 8.05 -4.68 -16.98
C ARG A 129 6.61 -4.24 -16.70
N LEU A 130 6.32 -3.81 -15.47
CA LEU A 130 4.99 -3.34 -15.08
C LEU A 130 4.59 -2.06 -15.83
N GLY A 131 5.53 -1.15 -16.08
CA GLY A 131 5.29 0.01 -16.93
C GLY A 131 4.91 -0.36 -18.37
N GLY A 132 5.57 -1.36 -18.93
CA GLY A 132 5.23 -1.92 -20.24
C GLY A 132 3.85 -2.56 -20.27
N VAL A 133 3.48 -3.30 -19.22
CA VAL A 133 2.13 -3.86 -19.06
C VAL A 133 1.07 -2.75 -19.07
N ILE A 134 1.29 -1.66 -18.32
CA ILE A 134 0.38 -0.52 -18.30
C ILE A 134 0.28 0.12 -19.70
N LEU A 135 1.41 0.47 -20.32
CA LEU A 135 1.43 1.14 -21.64
C LEU A 135 0.80 0.30 -22.76
N THR A 136 0.86 -1.03 -22.66
CA THR A 136 0.27 -1.94 -23.66
C THR A 136 -1.26 -2.03 -23.53
N ASN A 137 -1.80 -1.82 -22.32
CA ASN A 137 -3.22 -1.98 -22.03
C ASN A 137 -3.98 -0.63 -21.96
N PHE A 138 -3.27 0.50 -21.81
CA PHE A 138 -3.87 1.83 -21.64
C PHE A 138 -3.19 2.84 -22.57
N ASN A 139 -3.90 3.27 -23.62
CA ASN A 139 -3.33 4.12 -24.69
C ASN A 139 -3.27 5.62 -24.33
N ASP A 140 -4.04 6.08 -23.36
CA ASP A 140 -4.20 7.51 -23.02
C ASP A 140 -3.30 7.98 -21.87
N VAL A 141 -2.29 7.19 -21.50
CA VAL A 141 -1.34 7.49 -20.42
C VAL A 141 0.11 7.42 -20.90
N LYS A 142 0.99 8.17 -20.24
CA LYS A 142 2.43 8.21 -20.53
C LYS A 142 3.24 8.05 -19.25
N VAL A 143 4.51 7.67 -19.37
CA VAL A 143 5.42 7.60 -18.22
C VAL A 143 5.98 9.00 -17.93
N ASP A 144 5.88 9.45 -16.68
CA ASP A 144 6.63 10.60 -16.15
C ASP A 144 7.33 10.17 -14.86
N VAL A 145 8.66 10.13 -14.87
CA VAL A 145 9.44 9.66 -13.72
C VAL A 145 9.72 10.76 -12.68
N HIS A 146 9.40 12.01 -13.01
CA HIS A 146 9.67 13.19 -12.20
C HIS A 146 8.40 13.69 -11.51
N ASN A 147 7.31 13.88 -12.25
CA ASN A 147 6.04 14.42 -11.75
C ASN A 147 4.84 13.61 -12.27
N PRO A 148 4.69 12.34 -11.87
CA PRO A 148 3.55 11.52 -12.27
C PRO A 148 2.25 11.97 -11.59
N ASP A 149 1.11 11.79 -12.26
CA ASP A 149 -0.20 11.87 -11.61
C ASP A 149 -0.39 10.73 -10.60
N ILE A 150 0.14 9.54 -10.91
CA ILE A 150 0.12 8.33 -10.04
C ILE A 150 1.39 7.49 -10.05
#